data_AF-A0A9D8MIE1-F1
#
_entry.id   AF-A0A9D8MIE1-F1
#
_cell.length_a   1.000
_cell.length_b   1.000
_cell.length_c   1.000
_cell.angle_alpha   90.00
_cell.angle_beta   90.00
_cell.angle_gamma   90.00
#
_symmetry.space_group_name_H-M   'P 1'
#
loop_
_entity.id
_entity.type
_entity.pdbx_description
1 polymer ?
#
loop_
_entity_poly.entity_id
_entity_poly.type
_entity_poly.pdbx_seq_one_letter_code
_entity_poly.pdbx_strand_id
1 'polypeptide(L)'
;MRTKKIFGALVVVLLAAWLLLILVSWLIAAAMPQSAVHSLLSNEGLRWLFGSLMQNLSTPVLPALLLVSMGWGCLDASGLLQLHSPTTYRQRFALRLVAIELAVIVVALLLLTAIPHAPLLSATGVLFPSSFSDSLLPLVCIIVIITSLTYGYASGKFTSFQMLIDAPVAGIRKASPLFLLYVIAAELYASYCFVF
;
A
#
# COMPACT_ATOMS: atom_id res chain seq x y z
N MET A 1 -21.58 7.04 9.62
CA MET A 1 -21.32 8.47 9.92
C MET A 1 -20.16 8.70 10.87
N ARG A 2 -20.01 7.95 11.98
CA ARG A 2 -18.95 8.17 12.99
C ARG A 2 -17.52 8.06 12.43
N THR A 3 -17.23 7.04 11.62
CA THR A 3 -15.90 6.81 11.03
C THR A 3 -15.46 7.94 10.09
N LYS A 4 -16.35 8.45 9.25
CA LYS A 4 -16.06 9.60 8.35
C LYS A 4 -15.74 10.88 9.15
N LYS A 5 -16.42 11.10 10.28
CA LYS A 5 -16.13 12.24 11.17
C LYS A 5 -14.74 12.10 11.80
N ILE A 6 -14.35 10.89 12.21
CA ILE A 6 -13.01 10.61 12.76
C ILE A 6 -11.94 10.89 11.70
N PHE A 7 -12.10 10.35 10.49
CA PHE A 7 -11.15 10.62 9.39
C PHE A 7 -11.06 12.11 9.08
N GLY A 8 -12.19 12.81 8.97
CA GLY A 8 -12.19 14.26 8.76
C GLY A 8 -11.47 15.03 9.87
N ALA A 9 -11.70 14.66 11.14
CA ALA A 9 -11.01 15.27 12.27
C ALA A 9 -9.49 15.01 12.23
N LEU A 10 -9.06 13.79 11.93
CA LEU A 10 -7.64 13.44 11.80
C LEU A 10 -6.95 14.26 10.71
N VAL A 11 -7.60 14.43 9.56
CA VAL A 11 -7.09 15.26 8.47
C VAL A 11 -6.88 16.70 8.91
N VAL A 12 -7.89 17.29 9.57
CA VAL A 12 -7.80 18.67 10.07
C VAL A 12 -6.69 18.81 11.10
N VAL A 13 -6.56 17.85 12.03
CA VAL A 13 -5.51 17.85 13.04
C VAL A 13 -4.12 17.75 12.41
N LEU A 14 -3.93 16.85 11.43
CA LEU A 14 -2.64 16.69 10.75
C LEU A 14 -2.27 17.94 9.94
N LEU A 15 -3.22 18.55 9.23
CA LEU A 15 -2.98 19.80 8.51
C LEU A 15 -2.65 20.95 9.46
N ALA A 16 -3.39 21.07 10.57
CA ALA A 16 -3.12 22.09 11.58
C ALA A 16 -1.74 21.88 12.22
N ALA A 17 -1.37 20.63 12.51
CA ALA A 17 -0.05 20.29 13.04
C ALA A 17 1.07 20.62 12.02
N TRP A 18 0.87 20.33 10.74
CA TRP A 18 1.85 20.66 9.70
C TRP A 18 2.04 22.18 9.54
N LEU A 19 0.94 22.94 9.50
CA LEU A 19 0.97 24.40 9.48
C LEU A 19 1.65 24.98 10.73
N LEU A 20 1.32 24.44 11.90
CA LEU A 20 1.93 24.84 13.17
C LEU A 20 3.44 24.56 13.16
N LEU A 21 3.88 23.41 12.64
CA LEU A 21 5.29 23.06 12.52
C LEU A 21 6.04 24.05 11.62
N ILE A 22 5.45 24.42 10.48
CA ILE A 22 6.02 25.46 9.59
C ILE A 22 6.18 26.78 10.35
N LEU A 23 5.13 27.25 11.03
CA LEU A 23 5.17 28.52 11.76
C LEU A 23 6.14 28.51 12.95
N VAL A 24 6.15 27.42 13.73
CA VAL A 24 7.03 27.28 14.90
C VAL A 24 8.49 27.15 14.47
N SER A 25 8.80 26.39 13.41
CA SER A 25 10.17 26.29 12.89
C SER A 25 10.73 27.66 12.50
N TRP A 26 9.89 28.51 11.89
CA TRP A 26 10.25 29.88 11.55
C TRP A 26 10.42 30.77 12.78
N LEU A 27 9.48 30.71 13.73
CA LEU A 27 9.52 31.53 14.95
C LEU A 27 10.77 31.22 15.79
N ILE A 28 11.12 29.94 15.96
CA ILE A 28 12.29 29.51 16.71
C ILE A 28 13.58 30.00 16.02
N ALA A 29 13.70 29.80 14.70
CA ALA A 29 14.87 30.25 13.96
C ALA A 29 15.03 31.78 13.98
N ALA A 30 13.92 32.53 13.99
CA ALA A 30 13.94 33.99 14.09
C ALA A 30 14.29 34.49 15.51
N ALA A 31 13.79 33.82 16.55
CA ALA A 31 14.01 34.21 17.95
C ALA A 31 15.38 33.77 18.48
N MET A 32 15.89 32.62 18.03
CA MET A 32 17.14 32.01 18.49
C MET A 32 18.01 31.60 17.30
N PRO A 33 18.79 32.53 16.72
CA PRO A 33 19.60 32.27 15.53
C PRO A 33 20.74 31.26 15.74
N GLN A 34 21.11 30.98 17.00
CA GLN A 34 22.14 30.00 17.36
C GLN A 34 21.59 28.59 17.58
N SER A 35 20.28 28.38 17.45
CA SER A 35 19.67 27.06 17.59
C SER A 35 20.00 26.19 16.37
N ALA A 36 20.08 24.87 16.58
CA ALA A 36 20.26 23.89 15.50
C ALA A 36 18.98 23.65 14.69
N VAL A 37 17.93 24.47 14.89
CA VAL A 37 16.62 24.28 14.26
C VAL A 37 16.60 24.97 12.90
N HIS A 38 16.27 24.21 11.86
CA HIS A 38 16.16 24.75 10.50
C HIS A 38 14.74 25.26 10.23
N SER A 39 14.62 26.50 9.77
CA SER A 39 13.32 27.07 9.38
C SER A 39 12.87 26.57 8.02
N LEU A 40 11.65 26.03 7.93
CA LEU A 40 11.03 25.63 6.67
C LEU A 40 10.70 26.81 5.75
N LEU A 41 10.52 28.02 6.30
CA LEU A 41 10.26 29.24 5.53
C LEU A 41 11.54 29.95 5.07
N SER A 42 12.71 29.41 5.38
CA SER A 42 13.99 29.90 4.84
C SER A 42 14.12 29.55 3.35
N ASN A 43 15.06 30.19 2.66
CA ASN A 43 15.33 29.88 1.24
C ASN A 43 15.70 28.41 1.03
N GLU A 44 16.43 27.81 1.96
CA GLU A 44 16.77 26.39 1.95
C GLU A 44 15.54 25.53 2.23
N GLY A 45 14.78 25.87 3.27
CA GLY A 45 13.55 25.17 3.65
C GLY A 45 12.50 25.14 2.54
N LEU A 46 12.28 26.26 1.83
CA LEU A 46 11.35 26.30 0.71
C LEU A 46 11.83 25.46 -0.48
N ARG A 47 13.13 25.51 -0.79
CA ARG A 47 13.71 24.67 -1.85
C ARG A 47 13.59 23.19 -1.52
N TRP A 48 13.86 22.82 -0.27
CA TRP A 48 13.70 21.46 0.20
C TRP A 48 12.23 21.05 0.18
N LEU A 49 11.33 21.88 0.71
CA LEU A 49 9.89 21.59 0.79
C LEU A 49 9.33 21.27 -0.59
N PHE A 50 9.51 22.15 -1.58
CA PHE A 50 8.99 21.93 -2.94
C PHE A 50 9.78 20.90 -3.74
N GLY A 51 11.08 20.73 -3.46
CA GLY A 51 11.95 19.79 -4.17
C GLY A 51 11.83 18.34 -3.70
N SER A 52 11.46 18.12 -2.43
CA SER A 52 11.43 16.80 -1.80
C SER A 52 10.04 16.14 -1.79
N LEU A 53 8.94 16.88 -2.06
CA LEU A 53 7.56 16.34 -1.98
C LEU A 53 7.40 14.96 -2.61
N MET A 54 7.82 14.83 -3.88
CA MET A 54 7.67 13.55 -4.58
C MET A 54 8.48 12.42 -3.93
N GLN A 55 9.67 12.72 -3.41
CA GLN A 55 10.52 11.73 -2.74
C GLN A 55 9.93 11.33 -1.38
N ASN A 56 9.38 12.29 -0.64
CA ASN A 56 8.70 12.07 0.64
C ASN A 56 7.47 11.17 0.49
N LEU A 57 6.76 11.29 -0.63
CA LEU A 57 5.58 10.47 -0.94
C LEU A 57 5.93 9.11 -1.56
N SER A 58 7.11 8.96 -2.15
CA SER A 58 7.52 7.74 -2.89
C SER A 58 8.07 6.63 -1.98
N THR A 59 7.64 6.58 -0.71
CA THR A 59 8.05 5.50 0.21
C THR A 59 7.40 4.17 -0.20
N PRO A 60 7.96 3.00 0.18
CA PRO A 60 7.36 1.69 -0.09
C PRO A 60 5.96 1.50 0.50
N VAL A 61 5.53 2.37 1.41
CA VAL A 61 4.20 2.33 2.03
C VAL A 61 3.11 2.67 1.02
N LEU A 62 3.32 3.61 0.10
CA LEU A 62 2.28 4.02 -0.85
C LEU A 62 1.92 2.90 -1.84
N PRO A 63 2.88 2.24 -2.52
CA PRO A 63 2.58 1.08 -3.35
C PRO A 63 1.97 -0.09 -2.56
N ALA A 64 2.44 -0.32 -1.33
CA ALA A 64 1.88 -1.36 -0.46
C ALA A 64 0.41 -1.08 -0.13
N LEU A 65 0.07 0.16 0.25
CA LEU A 65 -1.29 0.58 0.54
C LEU A 65 -2.20 0.45 -0.68
N LEU A 66 -1.69 0.76 -1.87
CA LEU A 66 -2.40 0.57 -3.13
C LEU A 66 -2.69 -0.91 -3.39
N LEU A 67 -1.67 -1.76 -3.38
CA LEU A 67 -1.82 -3.19 -3.68
C LEU A 67 -2.70 -3.92 -2.66
N VAL A 68 -2.55 -3.60 -1.37
CA VAL A 68 -3.39 -4.15 -0.29
C VAL A 68 -4.84 -3.71 -0.47
N SER A 69 -5.09 -2.44 -0.81
CA SER A 69 -6.45 -1.96 -1.03
C SER A 69 -7.13 -2.66 -2.22
N MET A 70 -6.41 -2.90 -3.31
CA MET A 70 -6.89 -3.66 -4.46
C MET A 70 -7.20 -5.11 -4.09
N GLY A 71 -6.27 -5.79 -3.41
CA GLY A 71 -6.45 -7.18 -2.96
C GLY A 71 -7.66 -7.33 -2.03
N TRP A 72 -7.83 -6.39 -1.08
CA TRP A 72 -8.99 -6.36 -0.20
C TRP A 72 -10.31 -6.21 -0.98
N GLY A 73 -10.34 -5.32 -1.98
CA GLY A 73 -11.49 -5.14 -2.86
C GLY A 73 -11.87 -6.42 -3.61
N CYS A 74 -10.87 -7.13 -4.15
CA CYS A 74 -11.07 -8.40 -4.83
C CYS A 74 -11.57 -9.51 -3.90
N LEU A 75 -11.02 -9.61 -2.68
CA LEU A 75 -11.44 -10.61 -1.69
C LEU A 75 -12.89 -10.41 -1.26
N ASP A 76 -13.29 -9.17 -1.01
CA ASP A 76 -14.65 -8.83 -0.59
C ASP A 76 -15.65 -9.06 -1.73
N ALA A 77 -15.33 -8.62 -2.96
CA ALA A 77 -16.20 -8.78 -4.13
C ALA A 77 -16.34 -10.24 -4.59
N SER A 78 -15.26 -11.01 -4.54
CA SER A 78 -15.28 -12.42 -4.92
C SER A 78 -16.00 -13.30 -3.89
N GLY A 79 -16.09 -12.85 -2.63
CA GLY A 79 -16.68 -13.61 -1.53
C GLY A 79 -15.86 -14.85 -1.16
N LEU A 80 -14.58 -14.89 -1.52
CA LEU A 80 -13.67 -16.02 -1.23
C LEU A 80 -13.59 -16.27 0.28
N LEU A 81 -13.62 -15.21 1.10
CA LEU A 81 -13.61 -15.32 2.57
C LEU A 81 -15.00 -15.57 3.18
N GLN A 82 -16.08 -15.39 2.41
CA GLN A 82 -17.47 -15.48 2.87
C GLN A 82 -18.14 -16.79 2.41
N LEU A 83 -17.38 -17.88 2.43
CA LEU A 83 -17.85 -19.23 2.10
C LEU A 83 -18.76 -19.75 3.22
N HIS A 84 -20.06 -19.82 2.94
CA HIS A 84 -20.99 -20.53 3.81
C HIS A 84 -21.12 -22.00 3.40
N SER A 85 -21.18 -22.89 4.38
CA SER A 85 -21.50 -24.30 4.15
C SER A 85 -23.03 -24.48 4.10
N PRO A 86 -23.60 -25.24 3.16
CA PRO A 86 -22.92 -26.09 2.17
C PRO A 86 -22.44 -25.34 0.92
N THR A 87 -21.22 -25.63 0.49
CA THR A 87 -20.65 -25.07 -0.75
C THR A 87 -21.27 -25.71 -1.99
N THR A 88 -21.72 -24.87 -2.92
CA THR A 88 -22.30 -25.31 -4.20
C THR A 88 -21.24 -25.96 -5.10
N TYR A 89 -21.68 -26.78 -6.07
CA TYR A 89 -20.79 -27.44 -7.03
C TYR A 89 -19.86 -26.44 -7.75
N ARG A 90 -20.38 -25.28 -8.16
CA ARG A 90 -19.61 -24.20 -8.79
C ARG A 90 -18.52 -23.65 -7.87
N GLN A 91 -18.82 -23.42 -6.60
CA GLN A 91 -17.83 -22.96 -5.62
C GLN A 91 -16.73 -24.00 -5.40
N ARG A 92 -17.07 -25.29 -5.34
CA ARG A 92 -16.08 -26.37 -5.21
C ARG A 92 -15.16 -26.45 -6.43
N PHE A 93 -15.71 -26.30 -7.63
CA PHE A 93 -14.91 -26.24 -8.85
C PHE A 93 -13.99 -25.02 -8.85
N ALA A 94 -14.51 -23.84 -8.50
CA ALA A 94 -13.73 -22.62 -8.38
C ALA A 94 -12.59 -22.73 -7.35
N LEU A 95 -12.85 -23.33 -6.18
CA LEU A 95 -11.82 -23.57 -5.16
C LEU A 95 -10.72 -24.51 -5.64
N ARG A 96 -11.06 -25.56 -6.39
CA ARG A 96 -10.04 -26.44 -7.00
C ARG A 96 -9.18 -25.69 -8.00
N LEU A 97 -9.79 -24.84 -8.82
CA LEU A 97 -9.08 -24.01 -9.80
C LEU A 97 -8.09 -23.07 -9.09
N VAL A 98 -8.54 -22.36 -8.06
CA VAL A 98 -7.70 -21.48 -7.24
C VAL A 98 -6.57 -22.25 -6.56
N ALA A 99 -6.84 -23.47 -6.06
CA ALA A 99 -5.80 -24.30 -5.45
C ALA A 99 -4.73 -24.75 -6.47
N ILE A 100 -5.14 -25.09 -7.70
CA ILE A 100 -4.21 -25.41 -8.79
C ILE A 100 -3.39 -24.17 -9.18
N GLU A 101 -4.03 -23.02 -9.32
CA GLU A 101 -3.37 -21.75 -9.63
C GLU A 101 -2.32 -21.38 -8.56
N LEU A 102 -2.67 -21.47 -7.28
CA LEU A 102 -1.73 -21.29 -6.18
C LEU A 102 -0.58 -22.29 -6.21
N ALA A 103 -0.86 -23.57 -6.48
CA ALA A 103 0.18 -24.59 -6.58
C ALA A 103 1.16 -24.29 -7.71
N VAL A 104 0.67 -23.86 -8.88
CA VAL A 104 1.51 -23.45 -10.03
C VAL A 104 2.38 -22.26 -9.66
N ILE A 105 1.82 -21.25 -9.00
CA ILE A 105 2.58 -20.07 -8.54
C ILE A 105 3.68 -20.47 -7.55
N VAL A 106 3.35 -21.32 -6.56
CA VAL A 106 4.33 -21.79 -5.57
C VAL A 106 5.45 -22.59 -6.24
N VAL A 107 5.12 -23.48 -7.18
CA VAL A 107 6.13 -24.24 -7.94
C VAL A 107 7.00 -23.29 -8.76
N ALA A 108 6.43 -22.29 -9.42
CA ALA A 108 7.20 -21.29 -10.16
C ALA A 108 8.15 -20.49 -9.25
N LEU A 109 7.67 -20.07 -8.07
CA LEU A 109 8.50 -19.39 -7.07
C LEU A 109 9.62 -20.29 -6.55
N LEU A 110 9.35 -21.58 -6.31
CA LEU A 110 10.37 -22.56 -5.91
C LEU A 110 11.41 -22.76 -7.01
N LEU A 111 11.01 -22.87 -8.28
CA LEU A 111 11.95 -22.96 -9.40
C LEU A 111 12.83 -21.70 -9.51
N LEU A 112 12.24 -20.52 -9.29
CA LEU A 112 12.98 -19.25 -9.30
C LEU A 112 13.84 -19.01 -8.06
N THR A 113 13.75 -19.83 -7.01
CA THR A 113 14.48 -19.64 -5.74
C THR A 113 15.37 -20.82 -5.32
N ALA A 114 15.11 -22.04 -5.80
CA ALA A 114 15.82 -23.25 -5.34
C ALA A 114 16.84 -23.78 -6.35
N ILE A 115 16.85 -23.28 -7.59
CA ILE A 115 17.82 -23.69 -8.61
C ILE A 115 19.15 -22.93 -8.39
N PRO A 116 20.31 -23.60 -8.34
CA PRO A 116 21.61 -22.90 -8.34
C PRO A 116 21.73 -22.13 -9.66
N HIS A 117 21.99 -20.81 -9.60
CA HIS A 117 21.80 -19.78 -10.66
C HIS A 117 20.41 -19.14 -10.75
N ALA A 118 19.59 -19.27 -9.71
CA ALA A 118 18.28 -18.63 -9.65
C ALA A 118 18.38 -17.08 -9.72
N PRO A 119 17.66 -16.44 -10.65
CA PRO A 119 17.78 -15.00 -10.93
C PRO A 119 17.20 -14.09 -9.83
N LEU A 120 16.44 -14.65 -8.88
CA LEU A 120 15.81 -13.90 -7.78
C LEU A 120 16.62 -13.91 -6.48
N LEU A 121 17.73 -14.67 -6.41
CA LEU A 121 18.63 -14.62 -5.26
C LEU A 121 19.60 -13.46 -5.39
N SER A 122 20.05 -12.95 -4.26
CA SER A 122 21.20 -12.06 -4.22
C SER A 122 22.41 -12.74 -4.87
N ALA A 123 23.34 -11.97 -5.44
CA ALA A 123 24.57 -12.50 -6.06
C ALA A 123 25.40 -13.41 -5.13
N THR A 124 25.11 -13.39 -3.82
CA THR A 124 25.72 -14.20 -2.76
C THR A 124 24.92 -15.45 -2.36
N GLY A 125 23.76 -15.71 -2.97
CA GLY A 125 22.91 -16.87 -2.66
C GLY A 125 22.11 -16.76 -1.35
N VAL A 126 22.06 -15.59 -0.73
CA VAL A 126 21.31 -15.34 0.51
C VAL A 126 19.89 -14.88 0.18
N LEU A 127 18.90 -15.39 0.91
CA LEU A 127 17.47 -15.05 0.74
C LEU A 127 17.10 -13.67 1.31
N PHE A 128 17.85 -13.18 2.30
CA PHE A 128 17.69 -11.86 2.90
C PHE A 128 19.05 -11.20 3.09
N PRO A 129 19.26 -9.95 2.62
CA PRO A 129 18.44 -9.15 1.70
C PRO A 129 18.61 -9.59 0.24
N SER A 130 17.51 -9.79 -0.48
CA SER A 130 17.49 -10.16 -1.91
C SER A 130 16.32 -9.51 -2.65
N SER A 131 16.34 -9.49 -3.99
CA SER A 131 15.20 -9.01 -4.79
C SER A 131 13.90 -9.78 -4.51
N PHE A 132 14.01 -11.02 -4.06
CA PHE A 132 12.87 -11.79 -3.56
C PHE A 132 12.29 -11.19 -2.26
N SER A 133 13.12 -10.86 -1.27
CA SER A 133 12.63 -10.29 0.00
C SER A 133 11.94 -8.93 -0.20
N ASP A 134 12.43 -8.12 -1.11
CA ASP A 134 11.87 -6.79 -1.42
C ASP A 134 10.54 -6.88 -2.17
N SER A 135 10.33 -7.96 -2.93
CA SER A 135 9.12 -8.20 -3.72
C SER A 135 8.05 -9.03 -2.99
N LEU A 136 8.31 -9.51 -1.77
CA LEU A 136 7.37 -10.37 -1.01
C LEU A 136 5.98 -9.75 -0.86
N LEU A 137 5.90 -8.50 -0.39
CA LEU A 137 4.61 -7.83 -0.19
C LEU A 137 3.86 -7.62 -1.51
N PRO A 138 4.49 -7.05 -2.57
CA PRO A 138 3.86 -6.98 -3.88
C PRO A 138 3.40 -8.33 -4.44
N LEU A 139 4.23 -9.37 -4.30
CA LEU A 139 3.93 -10.72 -4.78
C LEU A 139 2.69 -11.28 -4.09
N VAL A 140 2.61 -11.23 -2.76
CA VAL A 140 1.45 -11.73 -2.01
C VAL A 140 0.18 -10.99 -2.43
N CYS A 141 0.24 -9.66 -2.59
CA CYS A 141 -0.92 -8.90 -3.02
C CYS A 141 -1.39 -9.28 -4.43
N ILE A 142 -0.46 -9.47 -5.36
CA ILE A 142 -0.77 -9.90 -6.73
C ILE A 142 -1.40 -11.30 -6.73
N ILE A 143 -0.86 -12.24 -5.95
CA ILE A 143 -1.41 -13.59 -5.80
C ILE A 143 -2.84 -13.52 -5.28
N VAL A 144 -3.09 -12.72 -4.24
CA VAL A 144 -4.43 -12.52 -3.67
C VAL A 144 -5.40 -11.94 -4.70
N ILE A 145 -4.96 -10.94 -5.47
CA ILE A 145 -5.79 -10.32 -6.52
C ILE A 145 -6.16 -11.37 -7.57
N ILE A 146 -5.17 -12.08 -8.12
CA ILE A 146 -5.36 -13.08 -9.18
C ILE A 146 -6.32 -14.18 -8.70
N THR A 147 -6.01 -14.81 -7.57
CA THR A 147 -6.83 -15.91 -7.03
C THR A 147 -8.25 -15.49 -6.68
N SER A 148 -8.44 -14.28 -6.15
CA SER A 148 -9.77 -13.73 -5.88
C SER A 148 -10.57 -13.49 -7.15
N LEU A 149 -9.93 -12.98 -8.21
CA LEU A 149 -10.57 -12.77 -9.50
C LEU A 149 -10.96 -14.09 -10.17
N THR A 150 -10.04 -15.06 -10.17
CA THR A 150 -10.26 -16.42 -10.69
C THR A 150 -11.43 -17.10 -9.96
N TYR A 151 -11.46 -17.01 -8.63
CA TYR A 151 -12.58 -17.52 -7.82
C TYR A 151 -13.90 -16.83 -8.16
N GLY A 152 -13.91 -15.49 -8.23
CA GLY A 152 -15.12 -14.70 -8.48
C GLY A 152 -15.73 -15.03 -9.85
N TYR A 153 -14.89 -15.21 -10.87
CA TYR A 153 -15.33 -15.61 -12.20
C TYR A 153 -15.82 -17.07 -12.24
N ALA A 154 -15.02 -18.02 -11.75
CA ALA A 154 -15.34 -19.46 -11.81
C ALA A 154 -16.56 -19.85 -10.93
N SER A 155 -16.78 -19.16 -9.81
CA SER A 155 -17.95 -19.37 -8.95
C SER A 155 -19.24 -18.75 -9.52
N GLY A 156 -19.14 -17.92 -10.57
CA GLY A 156 -20.25 -17.18 -11.17
C GLY A 156 -20.69 -15.97 -10.37
N LYS A 157 -19.86 -15.48 -9.42
CA LYS A 157 -20.09 -14.22 -8.69
C LYS A 157 -19.86 -13.02 -9.59
N PHE A 158 -18.88 -13.09 -10.48
CA PHE A 158 -18.68 -12.10 -11.52
C PHE A 158 -19.42 -12.53 -12.77
N THR A 159 -20.45 -11.76 -13.12
CA THR A 159 -21.29 -12.00 -14.30
C THR A 159 -20.82 -11.24 -15.53
N SER A 160 -19.96 -10.23 -15.35
CA SER A 160 -19.44 -9.37 -16.41
C SER A 160 -17.94 -9.16 -16.26
N PHE A 161 -17.25 -8.98 -17.39
CA PHE A 161 -15.82 -8.61 -17.41
C PHE A 161 -15.55 -7.26 -16.73
N GLN A 162 -16.53 -6.36 -16.68
CA GLN A 162 -16.41 -5.09 -15.97
C GLN A 162 -16.16 -5.28 -14.47
N MET A 163 -16.76 -6.33 -13.88
CA MET A 163 -16.59 -6.63 -12.45
C MET A 163 -15.15 -7.01 -12.09
N LEU A 164 -14.35 -7.47 -13.05
CA LEU A 164 -12.92 -7.75 -12.83
C LEU A 164 -12.13 -6.47 -12.56
N ILE A 165 -12.56 -5.34 -13.13
CA ILE A 165 -11.94 -4.02 -12.92
C ILE A 165 -12.59 -3.32 -11.73
N ASP A 166 -13.91 -3.43 -11.58
CA ASP A 166 -14.64 -2.76 -10.51
C ASP A 166 -14.24 -3.28 -9.12
N ALA A 167 -13.92 -4.57 -8.98
CA ALA A 167 -13.53 -5.18 -7.71
C ALA A 167 -12.28 -4.54 -7.08
N PRO A 168 -11.11 -4.45 -7.76
CA PRO A 168 -9.94 -3.78 -7.20
C PRO A 168 -10.17 -2.26 -7.03
N VAL A 169 -10.87 -1.60 -7.96
CA VAL A 169 -11.17 -0.16 -7.87
C VAL A 169 -12.07 0.16 -6.68
N ALA A 170 -13.04 -0.69 -6.36
CA ALA A 170 -13.88 -0.56 -5.18
C ALA A 170 -13.06 -0.65 -3.89
N GLY A 171 -12.03 -1.49 -3.86
CA GLY A 171 -11.05 -1.57 -2.77
C GLY A 171 -10.30 -0.25 -2.55
N ILE A 172 -9.74 0.32 -3.63
CA ILE A 172 -9.08 1.63 -3.61
C ILE A 172 -10.05 2.71 -3.12
N ARG A 173 -11.29 2.72 -3.62
CA ARG A 173 -12.31 3.71 -3.23
C ARG A 173 -12.62 3.63 -1.74
N LYS A 174 -12.72 2.42 -1.17
CA LYS A 174 -12.91 2.21 0.28
C LYS A 174 -11.70 2.69 1.09
N ALA A 175 -10.49 2.52 0.56
CA ALA A 175 -9.24 2.94 1.19
C ALA A 175 -8.86 4.41 0.96
N SER A 176 -9.58 5.15 0.09
CA SER A 176 -9.32 6.57 -0.21
C SER A 176 -9.02 7.49 0.98
N PRO A 177 -9.70 7.42 2.15
CA PRO A 177 -9.33 8.27 3.28
C PRO A 177 -7.93 7.96 3.84
N LEU A 178 -7.45 6.71 3.72
CA LEU A 178 -6.11 6.32 4.17
C LEU A 178 -5.02 6.90 3.27
N PHE A 179 -5.24 6.93 1.94
CA PHE A 179 -4.30 7.58 1.02
C PHE A 179 -4.13 9.07 1.36
N LEU A 180 -5.23 9.75 1.63
CA LEU A 180 -5.19 11.16 2.00
C LEU A 180 -4.45 11.39 3.33
N LEU A 181 -4.72 10.56 4.34
CA LEU A 181 -3.98 10.61 5.60
C LEU A 181 -2.49 10.36 5.41
N TYR A 182 -2.14 9.36 4.59
CA TYR A 182 -0.75 9.02 4.30
C TYR A 182 0.00 10.19 3.67
N VAL A 183 -0.58 10.85 2.67
CA VAL A 183 0.06 12.00 2.00
C VAL A 183 0.39 13.10 3.00
N ILE A 184 -0.56 13.48 3.86
CA ILE A 184 -0.34 14.56 4.84
C ILE A 184 0.64 14.12 5.93
N ALA A 185 0.53 12.88 6.41
CA ALA A 185 1.41 12.35 7.45
C ALA A 185 2.86 12.20 6.96
N ALA A 186 3.07 11.77 5.72
CA ALA A 186 4.40 11.63 5.11
C ALA A 186 5.08 13.01 4.99
N GLU A 187 4.36 14.02 4.51
CA GLU A 187 4.92 15.38 4.43
C GLU A 187 5.17 16.00 5.80
N LEU A 188 4.26 15.79 6.78
CA LEU A 188 4.46 16.26 8.14
C LEU A 188 5.70 15.61 8.77
N TYR A 189 5.86 14.30 8.59
CA TYR A 189 7.02 13.55 9.11
C TYR A 189 8.32 14.03 8.45
N ALA A 190 8.35 14.15 7.13
CA ALA A 190 9.53 14.65 6.43
C ALA A 190 9.87 16.09 6.86
N SER A 191 8.85 16.94 6.99
CA SER A 191 9.02 18.33 7.47
C SER A 191 9.58 18.36 8.89
N TYR A 192 9.13 17.46 9.76
CA TYR A 192 9.68 17.31 11.11
C TYR A 192 11.16 16.92 11.08
N CYS A 193 11.54 15.92 10.28
CA CYS A 193 12.93 15.48 10.12
C CYS A 193 13.84 16.51 9.44
N PHE A 194 13.28 17.48 8.70
CA PHE A 194 14.06 18.58 8.15
C PHE A 194 14.34 19.67 9.20
N VAL A 195 13.37 19.94 10.09
CA VAL A 195 13.46 21.00 11.08
C VAL A 195 14.40 20.65 12.24
N PHE A 196 14.42 19.39 12.65
CA PHE A 196 15.18 18.85 13.80
C PHE A 196 16.16 17.78 13.37
#